data_AF-A0A2G5UQD5-F1
#
_entry.id   AF-A0A2G5UQD5-F1
#
_cell.length_a   1.000
_cell.length_b   1.000
_cell.length_c   1.000
_cell.angle_alpha   90.00
_cell.angle_beta   90.00
_cell.angle_gamma   90.00
#
_symmetry.space_group_name_H-M   'P 1'
#
loop_
_entity.id
_entity.type
_entity.pdbx_description
1 polymer ?
#
loop_
_entity_poly.entity_id
_entity_poly.type
_entity_poly.pdbx_seq_one_letter_code
_entity_poly.pdbx_strand_id
1 'polypeptide(L)'
;MSIQSPQLPTLITKSALSQAVLRYIPKELHKYVKLPLGDFEEAKNDGKEELEWMISNSDNMLRMYGSGEELAEYLKIYIGFSSDRWMGYDLIEPYHAFVTEFCSLRGDTFIPKSHMYRFLHHSLYLKADTVKYSKIYNAILSIYLKSEAARNAENLEFVKLADFKKIVDKLNRELDESQILMKQQQYITLVRNRCTLRPKIHSKSHRRSHSENNKWCMRL
;
A
#
# COMPACT_ATOMS: atom_id res chain seq x y z
N MET A 1 17.70 -18.95 -22.18
CA MET A 1 17.03 -17.82 -22.86
C MET A 1 16.23 -17.07 -21.81
N SER A 2 16.71 -15.89 -21.39
CA SER A 2 16.03 -15.05 -20.41
C SER A 2 15.02 -14.18 -21.15
N ILE A 3 13.75 -14.52 -21.05
CA ILE A 3 12.67 -13.66 -21.51
C ILE A 3 12.44 -12.66 -20.38
N GLN A 4 13.02 -11.47 -20.48
CA GLN A 4 12.61 -10.35 -19.63
C GLN A 4 11.22 -9.92 -20.09
N SER A 5 10.20 -10.56 -19.53
CA SER A 5 8.84 -10.04 -19.52
C SER A 5 8.88 -8.63 -18.90
N PRO A 6 8.08 -7.66 -19.41
CA PRO A 6 8.01 -6.34 -18.80
C PRO A 6 7.74 -6.49 -17.30
N GLN A 7 8.69 -6.02 -16.49
CA GLN A 7 8.60 -6.15 -15.04
C GLN A 7 7.39 -5.33 -14.58
N LEU A 8 6.34 -6.05 -14.20
CA LEU A 8 5.22 -5.44 -13.50
C LEU A 8 5.78 -4.83 -12.22
N PRO A 9 5.40 -3.58 -11.89
CA PRO A 9 6.00 -2.87 -10.78
C PRO A 9 5.82 -3.65 -9.47
N THR A 10 6.93 -3.98 -8.85
CA THR A 10 7.02 -4.66 -7.57
C THR A 10 7.01 -3.62 -6.46
N LEU A 11 5.85 -3.41 -5.83
CA LEU A 11 5.77 -2.59 -4.62
C LEU A 11 5.74 -3.49 -3.39
N ILE A 12 6.75 -3.37 -2.54
CA ILE A 12 6.81 -3.99 -1.23
C ILE A 12 7.05 -2.92 -0.17
N THR A 13 6.23 -2.93 0.87
CA THR A 13 6.37 -2.03 2.02
C THR A 13 7.38 -2.61 3.02
N LYS A 14 8.01 -1.75 3.82
CA LYS A 14 8.95 -2.19 4.87
C LYS A 14 8.29 -3.11 5.88
N SER A 15 7.05 -2.82 6.27
CA SER A 15 6.24 -3.69 7.13
C SER A 15 6.07 -5.09 6.53
N ALA A 16 5.64 -5.20 5.28
CA ALA A 16 5.47 -6.49 4.63
C ALA A 16 6.77 -7.25 4.39
N LEU A 17 7.85 -6.55 4.04
CA LEU A 17 9.18 -7.13 3.95
C LEU A 17 9.57 -7.74 5.30
N SER A 18 9.39 -7.00 6.39
CA SER A 18 9.68 -7.48 7.75
C SER A 18 8.85 -8.71 8.12
N GLN A 19 7.56 -8.70 7.80
CA GLN A 19 6.68 -9.86 8.03
C GLN A 19 7.12 -11.07 7.20
N ALA A 20 7.45 -10.88 5.92
CA ALA A 20 7.94 -11.95 5.07
C ALA A 20 9.24 -12.57 5.62
N VAL A 21 10.18 -11.73 6.07
CA VAL A 21 11.43 -12.15 6.70
C VAL A 21 11.16 -12.95 7.97
N LEU A 22 10.31 -12.46 8.87
CA LEU A 22 9.96 -13.17 10.12
C LEU A 22 9.25 -14.51 9.86
N ARG A 23 8.56 -14.65 8.73
CA ARG A 23 7.93 -15.91 8.33
C ARG A 23 8.91 -16.88 7.67
N TYR A 24 9.88 -16.36 6.93
CA TYR A 24 10.86 -17.15 6.20
C TYR A 24 12.00 -17.64 7.11
N ILE A 25 12.45 -16.81 8.05
CA ILE A 25 13.55 -17.11 8.98
C ILE A 25 13.03 -17.87 10.21
N PRO A 26 13.74 -18.92 10.71
CA PRO A 26 13.41 -19.63 11.93
C PRO A 26 13.30 -18.71 13.15
N LYS A 27 12.39 -19.04 14.06
CA LYS A 27 12.03 -18.22 15.23
C LYS A 27 13.22 -17.95 16.15
N GLU A 28 14.15 -18.89 16.22
CA GLU A 28 15.38 -18.82 17.03
C GLU A 28 16.28 -17.65 16.60
N LEU A 29 16.20 -17.26 15.32
CA LEU A 29 17.00 -16.19 14.73
C LEU A 29 16.26 -14.84 14.69
N HIS A 30 14.99 -14.77 15.09
CA HIS A 30 14.19 -13.52 15.02
C HIS A 30 14.81 -12.38 15.82
N LYS A 31 15.51 -12.67 16.91
CA LYS A 31 16.22 -11.66 17.72
C LYS A 31 17.33 -10.92 16.93
N TYR A 32 17.78 -11.46 15.81
CA TYR A 32 18.77 -10.84 14.92
C TYR A 32 18.14 -10.13 13.72
N VAL A 33 16.83 -10.27 13.51
CA VAL A 33 16.07 -9.57 12.47
C VAL A 33 15.79 -8.15 12.96
N LYS A 34 16.69 -7.23 12.59
CA LYS A 34 16.54 -5.80 12.85
C LYS A 34 15.88 -5.18 11.63
N LEU A 35 14.55 -5.20 11.55
CA LEU A 35 13.79 -4.47 10.53
C LEU A 35 12.66 -3.67 11.20
N PRO A 36 12.33 -2.47 10.70
CA PRO A 36 11.26 -1.67 11.27
C PRO A 36 9.89 -2.34 11.03
N LEU A 37 9.18 -2.62 12.12
CA LEU A 37 7.81 -3.11 12.08
C LEU A 37 6.84 -1.91 12.04
N GLY A 38 5.89 -1.93 11.09
CA GLY A 38 4.75 -1.00 11.06
C GLY A 38 4.90 0.22 10.15
N ASP A 39 6.02 0.38 9.46
CA ASP A 39 6.15 1.41 8.43
C ASP A 39 5.57 0.91 7.10
N PHE A 40 4.48 1.54 6.65
CA PHE A 40 3.90 1.34 5.30
C PHE A 40 4.67 2.10 4.21
N GLU A 41 5.88 2.57 4.52
CA GLU A 41 6.77 3.14 3.52
C GLU A 41 7.22 2.04 2.55
N GLU A 42 7.41 2.43 1.29
CA GLU A 42 7.99 1.57 0.28
C GLU A 42 9.44 1.21 0.65
N ALA A 43 9.79 -0.06 0.49
CA ALA A 43 11.15 -0.53 0.68
C ALA A 43 11.99 -0.17 -0.55
N LYS A 44 13.23 0.26 -0.33
CA LYS A 44 14.10 0.71 -1.42
C LYS A 44 14.64 -0.47 -2.22
N ASN A 45 14.71 -0.32 -3.54
CA ASN A 45 15.27 -1.34 -4.43
C ASN A 45 14.69 -2.75 -4.18
N ASP A 46 13.35 -2.86 -4.13
CA ASP A 46 12.61 -4.09 -3.78
C ASP A 46 12.97 -4.68 -2.40
N GLY A 47 13.44 -3.85 -1.46
CA GLY A 47 13.87 -4.29 -0.14
C GLY A 47 15.32 -4.77 -0.04
N LYS A 48 16.09 -4.74 -1.14
CA LYS A 48 17.49 -5.20 -1.14
C LYS A 48 18.36 -4.42 -0.15
N GLU A 49 18.18 -3.10 -0.06
CA GLU A 49 18.96 -2.27 0.86
C GLU A 49 18.65 -2.59 2.33
N GLU A 50 17.36 -2.73 2.66
CA GLU A 50 16.91 -3.08 4.00
C GLU A 50 17.40 -4.46 4.42
N LEU A 51 17.39 -5.43 3.51
CA LEU A 51 17.88 -6.79 3.77
C LEU A 51 19.40 -6.82 3.92
N GLU A 52 20.15 -6.12 3.08
CA GLU A 52 21.61 -6.02 3.18
C GLU A 52 22.02 -5.37 4.52
N TRP A 53 21.32 -4.31 4.90
CA TRP A 53 21.52 -3.67 6.20
C TRP A 53 21.21 -4.63 7.36
N MET A 54 20.08 -5.34 7.31
CA MET A 54 19.71 -6.32 8.32
C MET A 54 20.78 -7.43 8.47
N ILE A 55 21.24 -8.00 7.36
CA ILE A 55 22.25 -9.06 7.36
C ILE A 55 23.57 -8.55 7.93
N SER A 56 24.01 -7.36 7.52
CA SER A 56 25.24 -6.72 8.01
C SER A 56 25.21 -6.42 9.51
N ASN A 57 24.03 -6.16 10.06
CA ASN A 57 23.83 -5.81 11.48
C ASN A 57 23.36 -7.00 12.34
N SER A 58 23.51 -8.24 11.86
CA SER A 58 22.99 -9.45 12.51
C SER A 58 23.99 -10.20 13.41
N ASP A 59 25.12 -9.59 13.76
CA ASP A 59 26.23 -10.26 14.48
C ASP A 59 26.68 -11.57 13.78
N ASN A 60 26.66 -11.54 12.44
CA ASN A 60 26.95 -12.67 11.54
C ASN A 60 25.92 -13.81 11.55
N MET A 61 24.84 -13.71 12.30
CA MET A 61 23.87 -14.80 12.48
C MET A 61 22.96 -15.02 11.27
N LEU A 62 22.80 -14.02 10.39
CA LEU A 62 21.97 -14.13 9.18
C LEU A 62 22.77 -14.34 7.89
N ARG A 63 24.10 -14.47 7.96
CA ARG A 63 24.96 -14.66 6.76
C ARG A 63 24.66 -15.94 5.97
N MET A 64 24.06 -16.94 6.61
CA MET A 64 23.67 -18.19 5.94
C MET A 64 22.58 -18.00 4.87
N TYR A 65 21.90 -16.85 4.87
CA TYR A 65 20.91 -16.48 3.86
C TYR A 65 21.53 -15.80 2.62
N GLY A 66 22.86 -15.65 2.59
CA GLY A 66 23.59 -14.99 1.52
C GLY A 66 23.62 -13.47 1.69
N SER A 67 23.71 -12.78 0.56
CA SER A 67 23.58 -11.33 0.43
C SER A 67 22.12 -10.86 0.51
N GLY A 68 21.91 -9.56 0.71
CA GLY A 68 20.58 -8.95 0.69
C GLY A 68 19.87 -9.14 -0.66
N GLU A 69 20.62 -9.21 -1.75
CA GLU A 69 20.08 -9.52 -3.08
C GLU A 69 19.58 -10.96 -3.21
N GLU A 70 20.37 -11.94 -2.77
CA GLU A 70 19.96 -13.35 -2.78
C GLU A 70 18.73 -13.57 -1.91
N LEU A 71 18.73 -13.01 -0.70
CA LEU A 71 17.58 -13.10 0.20
C LEU A 71 16.34 -12.42 -0.39
N ALA A 72 16.48 -11.28 -1.08
CA ALA A 72 15.37 -10.62 -1.74
C ALA A 72 14.72 -11.56 -2.77
N GLU A 73 15.51 -12.19 -3.64
CA GLU A 73 14.98 -13.10 -4.66
C GLU A 73 14.30 -14.34 -4.04
N TYR A 74 14.85 -14.90 -2.95
CA TYR A 74 14.18 -15.98 -2.23
C TYR A 74 12.85 -15.54 -1.60
N LEU A 75 12.80 -14.34 -1.04
CA LEU A 75 11.57 -13.78 -0.49
C LEU A 75 10.55 -13.49 -1.56
N LYS A 76 10.94 -13.03 -2.76
CA LYS A 76 10.02 -12.84 -3.90
C LYS A 76 9.32 -14.16 -4.24
N ILE A 77 10.07 -15.25 -4.31
CA ILE A 77 9.53 -16.60 -4.54
C ILE A 77 8.60 -16.99 -3.39
N TYR A 78 9.08 -16.89 -2.15
CA TYR A 78 8.33 -17.27 -0.95
C TYR A 78 6.99 -16.53 -0.80
N ILE A 79 7.00 -15.21 -1.04
CA ILE A 79 5.81 -14.36 -1.01
C ILE A 79 4.89 -14.69 -2.18
N GLY A 80 5.43 -14.89 -3.39
CA GLY A 80 4.63 -15.19 -4.59
C GLY A 80 3.78 -16.45 -4.47
N PHE A 81 4.20 -17.44 -3.67
CA PHE A 81 3.44 -18.66 -3.39
C PHE A 81 2.56 -18.61 -2.14
N SER A 82 2.63 -17.52 -1.37
CA SER A 82 1.91 -17.39 -0.10
C SER A 82 0.69 -16.49 -0.25
N SER A 83 -0.34 -16.74 0.55
CA SER A 83 -1.47 -15.82 0.66
C SER A 83 -1.18 -14.71 1.67
N ASP A 84 -1.76 -13.52 1.45
CA ASP A 84 -1.64 -12.39 2.39
C ASP A 84 -2.10 -12.77 3.81
N ARG A 85 -3.15 -13.60 3.89
CA ARG A 85 -3.68 -14.14 5.16
C ARG A 85 -2.63 -15.02 5.86
N TRP A 86 -1.92 -15.86 5.12
CA TRP A 86 -0.89 -16.73 5.67
C TRP A 86 0.31 -15.93 6.21
N MET A 87 0.70 -14.87 5.47
CA MET A 87 1.78 -13.99 5.90
C MET A 87 1.42 -13.17 7.14
N GLY A 88 0.12 -12.91 7.36
CA GLY A 88 -0.35 -12.09 8.46
C GLY A 88 -0.18 -10.60 8.19
N TYR A 89 -0.27 -10.20 6.92
CA TYR A 89 -0.25 -8.79 6.53
C TYR A 89 -1.50 -8.07 7.05
N ASP A 90 -1.35 -6.78 7.34
CA ASP A 90 -2.49 -5.96 7.73
C ASP A 90 -3.48 -5.86 6.56
N LEU A 91 -4.78 -5.82 6.87
CA LEU A 91 -5.83 -5.61 5.88
C LEU A 91 -5.72 -4.22 5.22
N ILE A 92 -5.17 -3.24 5.94
CA ILE A 92 -4.97 -1.88 5.42
C ILE A 92 -3.72 -1.74 4.57
N GLU A 93 -2.82 -2.73 4.63
CA GLU A 93 -1.56 -2.70 3.89
C GLU A 93 -1.79 -2.94 2.40
N PRO A 94 -1.07 -2.25 1.51
CA PRO A 94 -1.15 -2.52 0.08
C PRO A 94 -0.86 -3.96 -0.29
N TYR A 95 -1.49 -4.44 -1.36
CA TYR A 95 -1.05 -5.68 -2.01
C TYR A 95 0.42 -5.63 -2.39
N HIS A 96 1.14 -6.70 -2.07
CA HIS A 96 2.50 -6.92 -2.56
C HIS A 96 2.42 -7.48 -3.96
N ALA A 97 3.02 -6.75 -4.90
CA ALA A 97 2.84 -7.00 -6.31
C ALA A 97 3.93 -7.95 -6.85
N PHE A 98 3.78 -9.25 -6.58
CA PHE A 98 4.42 -10.27 -7.42
C PHE A 98 3.34 -10.89 -8.31
N VAL A 99 3.53 -10.76 -9.62
CA VAL A 99 2.67 -11.40 -10.62
C VAL A 99 3.41 -12.62 -11.17
N THR A 100 2.96 -13.79 -10.73
CA THR A 100 3.44 -15.07 -11.27
C THR A 100 2.74 -15.35 -12.61
N GLU A 101 3.55 -15.58 -13.64
CA GLU A 101 3.11 -16.04 -14.96
C GLU A 101 3.19 -17.58 -15.01
N PHE A 102 2.19 -18.21 -15.63
CA PHE A 102 2.12 -19.65 -15.82
C PHE A 102 2.08 -19.98 -17.31
N CYS A 103 2.83 -20.98 -17.74
CA CYS A 103 2.82 -21.47 -19.11
C CYS A 103 2.02 -22.77 -19.20
N SER A 104 1.12 -22.85 -20.18
CA SER A 104 0.49 -24.12 -20.55
C SER A 104 1.44 -25.01 -21.35
N LEU A 105 1.07 -26.29 -21.47
CA LEU A 105 1.75 -27.25 -22.35
C LEU A 105 1.74 -26.85 -23.83
N ARG A 106 0.85 -25.94 -24.24
CA ARG A 106 0.73 -25.41 -25.60
C ARG A 106 1.54 -24.12 -25.82
N GLY A 107 2.23 -23.63 -24.79
CA GLY A 107 2.99 -22.39 -24.84
C GLY A 107 2.17 -21.11 -24.57
N ASP A 108 0.85 -21.22 -24.37
CA ASP A 108 0.03 -20.08 -23.95
C ASP A 108 0.39 -19.66 -22.51
N THR A 109 0.47 -18.34 -22.27
CA THR A 109 0.77 -17.75 -20.96
C THR A 109 -0.49 -17.24 -20.25
N PHE A 110 -0.54 -17.48 -18.95
CA PHE A 110 -1.68 -17.19 -18.08
C PHE A 110 -1.22 -16.52 -16.80
N ILE A 111 -2.13 -15.77 -16.20
CA ILE A 111 -1.98 -15.26 -14.84
C ILE A 111 -3.18 -15.68 -13.98
N PRO A 112 -3.01 -15.89 -12.68
CA PRO A 112 -4.13 -16.08 -11.76
C PRO A 112 -5.02 -14.83 -11.75
N LYS A 113 -6.34 -15.01 -11.76
CA LYS A 113 -7.30 -13.90 -11.68
C LYS A 113 -7.16 -13.11 -10.39
N SER A 114 -6.73 -13.75 -9.30
CA SER A 114 -6.41 -13.09 -8.03
C SER A 114 -5.32 -12.02 -8.17
N HIS A 115 -4.38 -12.19 -9.12
CA HIS A 115 -3.33 -11.20 -9.38
C HIS A 115 -3.89 -9.93 -10.04
N MET A 116 -5.09 -9.96 -10.62
CA MET A 116 -5.73 -8.76 -11.17
C MET A 116 -6.07 -7.75 -10.06
N TYR A 117 -6.48 -8.21 -8.87
CA TYR A 117 -6.74 -7.31 -7.74
C TYR A 117 -5.46 -6.60 -7.28
N ARG A 118 -4.33 -7.32 -7.28
CA ARG A 118 -3.00 -6.75 -6.97
C ARG A 118 -2.64 -5.66 -7.97
N PHE A 119 -2.81 -5.93 -9.26
CA PHE A 119 -2.53 -4.97 -10.32
C PHE A 119 -3.44 -3.73 -10.25
N LEU A 120 -4.74 -3.94 -10.04
CA LEU A 120 -5.71 -2.86 -9.89
C LEU A 120 -5.35 -1.98 -8.68
N HIS A 121 -5.00 -2.62 -7.56
CA HIS A 121 -4.57 -1.90 -6.37
C HIS A 121 -3.36 -1.02 -6.65
N HIS A 122 -2.33 -1.60 -7.25
CA HIS A 122 -1.08 -0.90 -7.56
C HIS A 122 -1.30 0.28 -8.53
N SER A 123 -2.09 0.06 -9.59
CA SER A 123 -2.39 1.10 -10.59
C SER A 123 -3.13 2.30 -9.98
N LEU A 124 -4.03 2.03 -9.04
CA LEU A 124 -4.76 3.08 -8.31
C LEU A 124 -3.88 3.74 -7.24
N TYR A 125 -3.06 2.96 -6.54
CA TYR A 125 -2.14 3.42 -5.50
C TYR A 125 -1.15 4.45 -6.05
N LEU A 126 -0.49 4.15 -7.18
CA LEU A 126 0.45 5.09 -7.82
C LEU A 126 -0.19 6.41 -8.25
N LYS A 127 -1.51 6.43 -8.50
CA LYS A 127 -2.24 7.64 -8.89
C LYS A 127 -2.84 8.38 -7.68
N ALA A 128 -2.88 7.74 -6.51
CA ALA A 128 -3.55 8.23 -5.30
C ALA A 128 -2.80 9.37 -4.58
N ASP A 129 -1.51 9.60 -4.86
CA ASP A 129 -0.75 10.72 -4.25
C ASP A 129 -1.33 12.10 -4.57
N THR A 130 -2.21 12.17 -5.58
CA THR A 130 -2.97 13.38 -5.90
C THR A 130 -4.15 13.64 -4.96
N VAL A 131 -4.47 12.73 -4.04
CA VAL A 131 -5.62 12.80 -3.12
C VAL A 131 -5.18 13.29 -1.73
N LYS A 132 -5.90 14.27 -1.19
CA LYS A 132 -5.66 14.89 0.13
C LYS A 132 -5.54 13.89 1.31
N TYR A 133 -6.16 12.72 1.20
CA TYR A 133 -6.14 11.66 2.21
C TYR A 133 -5.72 10.31 1.59
N SER A 134 -4.66 10.31 0.78
CA SER A 134 -4.15 9.12 0.08
C SER A 134 -3.99 7.91 1.00
N LYS A 135 -3.46 8.08 2.22
CA LYS A 135 -3.34 6.98 3.20
C LYS A 135 -4.68 6.31 3.56
N ILE A 136 -5.71 7.11 3.84
CA ILE A 136 -7.05 6.58 4.18
C ILE A 136 -7.68 5.94 2.96
N TYR A 137 -7.56 6.57 1.79
CA TYR A 137 -8.03 6.03 0.53
C TYR A 137 -7.39 4.67 0.22
N ASN A 138 -6.07 4.57 0.35
CA ASN A 138 -5.31 3.33 0.12
C ASN A 138 -5.67 2.24 1.13
N ALA A 139 -5.92 2.58 2.40
CA ALA A 139 -6.40 1.63 3.39
C ALA A 139 -7.79 1.08 3.03
N ILE A 140 -8.74 1.95 2.66
CA ILE A 140 -10.09 1.55 2.24
C ILE A 140 -10.02 0.67 0.98
N LEU A 141 -9.21 1.08 0.02
CA LEU A 141 -9.03 0.35 -1.23
C LEU A 141 -8.40 -1.03 -0.99
N SER A 142 -7.40 -1.12 -0.12
CA SER A 142 -6.77 -2.38 0.29
C SER A 142 -7.79 -3.32 0.93
N ILE A 143 -8.56 -2.84 1.91
CA ILE A 143 -9.62 -3.62 2.57
C ILE A 143 -10.64 -4.12 1.55
N TYR A 144 -11.13 -3.24 0.67
CA TYR A 144 -12.16 -3.57 -0.31
C TYR A 144 -11.67 -4.66 -1.28
N LEU A 145 -10.51 -4.45 -1.89
CA LEU A 145 -9.97 -5.38 -2.87
C LEU A 145 -9.56 -6.72 -2.22
N LYS A 146 -9.05 -6.72 -0.97
CA LYS A 146 -8.76 -7.95 -0.21
C LYS A 146 -10.02 -8.72 0.15
N SER A 147 -11.10 -8.01 0.49
CA SER A 147 -12.42 -8.63 0.71
C SER A 147 -12.94 -9.31 -0.55
N GLU A 148 -12.90 -8.63 -1.70
CA GLU A 148 -13.33 -9.21 -2.97
C GLU A 148 -12.45 -10.39 -3.41
N ALA A 149 -11.13 -10.32 -3.20
CA ALA A 149 -10.24 -11.46 -3.45
C ALA A 149 -10.57 -12.64 -2.53
N ALA A 150 -10.82 -12.40 -1.24
CA ALA A 150 -11.18 -13.44 -0.27
C ALA A 150 -12.51 -14.13 -0.60
N ARG A 151 -13.51 -13.37 -1.08
CA ARG A 151 -14.80 -13.93 -1.55
C ARG A 151 -14.65 -14.87 -2.73
N ASN A 152 -13.60 -14.69 -3.53
CA ASN A 152 -13.32 -15.49 -4.72
C ASN A 152 -12.18 -16.50 -4.51
N ALA A 153 -11.66 -16.67 -3.28
CA ALA A 153 -10.46 -17.45 -3.00
C ALA A 153 -10.62 -18.95 -3.29
N GLU A 154 -11.84 -19.47 -3.29
CA GLU A 154 -12.14 -20.88 -3.58
C GLU A 154 -12.07 -21.19 -5.08
N ASN A 155 -12.13 -20.16 -5.95
CA ASN A 155 -12.12 -20.31 -7.39
C ASN A 155 -10.74 -19.99 -7.96
N LEU A 156 -9.94 -21.02 -8.24
CA LEU A 156 -8.67 -20.86 -8.91
C LEU A 156 -8.88 -20.68 -10.42
N GLU A 157 -9.11 -19.43 -10.82
CA GLU A 157 -9.29 -19.04 -12.22
C GLU A 157 -8.04 -18.39 -12.80
N PHE A 158 -7.83 -18.60 -14.09
CA PHE A 158 -6.72 -18.05 -14.85
C PHE A 158 -7.21 -17.20 -16.02
N VAL A 159 -6.48 -16.13 -16.32
CA VAL A 159 -6.72 -15.24 -17.44
C VAL A 159 -5.51 -15.29 -18.37
N LYS A 160 -5.74 -15.34 -19.69
CA LYS A 160 -4.65 -15.26 -20.67
C LYS A 160 -3.89 -13.94 -20.51
N LEU A 161 -2.56 -14.00 -20.51
CA LEU A 161 -1.72 -12.81 -20.33
C LEU A 161 -2.01 -11.72 -21.37
N ALA A 162 -2.27 -12.12 -22.62
CA ALA A 162 -2.62 -11.20 -23.70
C ALA A 162 -3.92 -10.43 -23.41
N ASP A 163 -4.93 -11.08 -22.83
CA ASP A 163 -6.20 -10.44 -22.50
C ASP A 163 -6.07 -9.58 -21.23
N PHE A 164 -5.28 -10.03 -20.25
CA PHE A 164 -4.91 -9.20 -19.11
C PHE A 164 -4.25 -7.90 -19.54
N LYS A 165 -3.25 -7.94 -20.44
CA LYS A 165 -2.60 -6.73 -20.96
C LYS A 165 -3.59 -5.76 -21.61
N LYS A 166 -4.56 -6.25 -22.39
CA LYS A 166 -5.62 -5.39 -22.96
C LYS A 166 -6.46 -4.71 -21.87
N ILE A 167 -6.77 -5.41 -20.79
CA ILE A 167 -7.51 -4.86 -19.64
C ILE A 167 -6.67 -3.78 -18.95
N VAL A 168 -5.37 -4.06 -18.73
CA VAL A 168 -4.42 -3.11 -18.16
C VAL A 168 -4.34 -1.83 -18.98
N ASP A 169 -4.17 -1.94 -20.30
CA ASP A 169 -4.06 -0.78 -21.18
C ASP A 169 -5.34 0.05 -21.18
N LYS A 170 -6.50 -0.62 -21.16
CA LYS A 170 -7.80 0.05 -21.06
C LYS A 170 -7.95 0.78 -19.73
N LEU A 171 -7.60 0.15 -18.61
CA LEU A 171 -7.67 0.75 -17.28
C LEU A 171 -6.77 1.99 -17.21
N ASN A 172 -5.54 1.90 -17.71
CA ASN A 172 -4.60 3.02 -17.69
C ASN A 172 -5.14 4.21 -18.49
N ARG A 173 -5.66 3.97 -19.70
CA ARG A 173 -6.31 5.01 -20.51
C ARG A 173 -7.49 5.66 -19.79
N GLU A 174 -8.40 4.86 -19.24
CA GLU A 174 -9.56 5.39 -18.49
C GLU A 174 -9.11 6.22 -17.29
N LEU A 175 -8.11 5.76 -16.53
CA LEU A 175 -7.59 6.49 -15.39
C LEU A 175 -6.92 7.82 -15.79
N ASP A 176 -6.26 7.87 -16.95
CA ASP A 176 -5.64 9.10 -17.48
C ASP A 176 -6.71 10.08 -17.98
N GLU A 177 -7.66 9.60 -18.79
CA GLU A 177 -8.74 10.39 -19.37
C GLU A 177 -9.66 10.99 -18.31
N SER A 178 -9.93 10.22 -17.25
CA SER A 178 -11.00 10.59 -16.35
C SER A 178 -10.64 11.79 -15.45
N GLN A 179 -9.35 12.16 -15.29
CA GLN A 179 -8.89 13.19 -14.34
C GLN A 179 -9.61 13.11 -12.97
N ILE A 180 -10.09 11.92 -12.57
CA ILE A 180 -11.12 11.76 -11.52
C ILE A 180 -10.62 12.32 -10.19
N LEU A 181 -9.31 12.23 -9.95
CA LEU A 181 -8.66 12.73 -8.76
C LEU A 181 -8.40 14.25 -8.81
N MET A 182 -8.15 14.83 -9.99
CA MET A 182 -7.96 16.29 -10.14
C MET A 182 -9.27 17.08 -10.02
N LYS A 183 -10.40 16.53 -10.51
CA LYS A 183 -11.71 17.20 -10.41
C LYS A 183 -12.22 17.30 -8.97
N GLN A 184 -11.91 16.34 -8.09
CA GLN A 184 -12.24 16.43 -6.66
C GLN A 184 -11.46 17.55 -5.96
N GLN A 185 -10.21 17.82 -6.36
CA GLN A 185 -9.38 18.90 -5.82
C GLN A 185 -9.97 20.30 -6.12
N GLN A 186 -10.53 20.50 -7.32
CA GLN A 186 -11.17 21.77 -7.70
C GLN A 186 -12.44 22.04 -6.88
N TYR A 187 -13.26 21.01 -6.66
CA TYR A 187 -14.49 21.14 -5.88
C TYR A 187 -14.21 21.45 -4.40
N ILE A 188 -13.19 20.81 -3.81
CA ILE A 188 -12.80 21.03 -2.40
C ILE A 188 -12.14 22.41 -2.21
N THR A 189 -11.33 22.88 -3.17
CA THR A 189 -10.73 24.23 -3.13
C THR A 189 -11.80 25.31 -3.22
N LEU A 190 -12.83 25.11 -4.06
CA LEU A 190 -13.99 26.01 -4.15
C LEU A 190 -14.81 26.07 -2.86
N VAL A 191 -15.00 24.93 -2.16
CA VAL A 191 -15.69 24.89 -0.86
C VAL A 191 -14.84 25.57 0.24
N ARG A 192 -13.52 25.34 0.25
CA ARG A 192 -12.61 25.95 1.23
C ARG A 192 -12.56 27.47 1.12
N ASN A 193 -12.54 28.01 -0.11
CA ASN A 193 -12.55 29.46 -0.35
C ASN A 193 -13.90 30.12 0.00
N ARG A 194 -15.00 29.37 -0.03
CA ARG A 194 -16.31 29.84 0.45
C ARG A 194 -16.41 29.87 1.98
N CYS A 195 -15.77 28.93 2.69
CA CYS A 195 -15.76 28.93 4.16
C CYS A 195 -14.82 29.96 4.79
N THR A 196 -13.85 30.52 4.05
CA THR A 196 -12.95 31.58 4.54
C THR A 196 -13.52 33.00 4.42
N LEU A 197 -14.66 33.19 3.75
CA LEU A 197 -15.38 34.46 3.75
C LEU A 197 -16.21 34.59 5.05
N ARG A 198 -15.53 34.86 6.17
CA ARG A 198 -16.20 35.39 7.36
C ARG A 198 -16.81 36.75 7.01
N PRO A 199 -18.10 37.00 7.30
CA PRO A 199 -18.63 38.35 7.27
C PRO A 199 -17.84 39.20 8.27
N LYS A 200 -17.28 40.33 7.83
CA LYS A 200 -16.85 41.39 8.74
C LYS A 200 -18.12 41.89 9.46
N ILE A 201 -18.38 41.35 10.64
CA ILE A 201 -19.37 41.92 11.55
C ILE A 201 -18.79 43.26 11.99
N HIS A 202 -19.27 44.35 11.40
CA HIS A 202 -19.08 45.70 11.93
C HIS A 202 -19.82 45.79 13.26
N SER A 203 -19.13 45.49 14.36
CA SER A 203 -19.60 45.80 15.71
C SER A 203 -19.54 47.32 15.89
N LYS A 204 -20.69 47.98 15.69
CA LYS A 204 -20.90 49.34 16.19
C LYS A 204 -20.90 49.30 17.72
N SER A 205 -20.01 50.09 18.28
CA SER A 205 -19.92 50.40 19.70
C SER A 205 -21.24 50.92 20.25
N HIS A 206 -21.74 50.30 21.32
CA HIS A 206 -22.65 50.97 22.23
C HIS A 206 -22.21 50.73 23.67
N ARG A 207 -21.82 51.83 24.32
CA ARG A 207 -21.56 51.95 25.75
C ARG A 207 -22.79 51.50 26.53
N ARG A 208 -22.59 50.73 27.60
CA ARG A 208 -23.33 50.89 28.86
C ARG A 208 -22.50 50.35 30.01
N SER A 209 -22.20 51.27 30.92
CA SER A 209 -21.77 51.08 32.29
C SER A 209 -22.81 50.32 33.11
N HIS A 210 -22.39 49.35 33.93
CA HIS A 210 -22.70 49.36 35.36
C HIS A 210 -21.87 48.31 36.11
N SER A 211 -21.41 48.75 37.28
CA SER A 211 -20.80 47.99 38.36
C SER A 211 -21.81 47.11 39.07
N GLU A 212 -21.35 45.96 39.59
CA GLU A 212 -21.64 45.36 40.91
C GLU A 212 -21.28 43.87 40.83
N ASN A 213 -20.22 43.42 41.51
CA ASN A 213 -20.19 42.90 42.89
C ASN A 213 -20.94 41.57 43.09
N ASN A 214 -20.24 40.65 43.79
CA ASN A 214 -20.60 39.31 44.35
C ASN A 214 -19.75 38.22 43.68
N LYS A 215 -18.67 37.65 44.22
CA LYS A 215 -18.25 37.22 45.58
C LYS A 215 -19.01 35.97 46.09
N TRP A 216 -18.23 34.89 46.28
CA TRP A 216 -18.49 33.58 46.94
C TRP A 216 -19.27 32.55 46.09
N CYS A 217 -19.01 31.23 46.08
CA CYS A 217 -18.31 30.33 47.00
C CYS A 217 -17.91 28.98 46.32
N MET A 218 -16.86 28.34 46.85
CA MET A 218 -16.55 26.89 47.05
C MET A 218 -17.42 25.79 46.35
N ARG A 219 -16.93 24.60 45.97
CA ARG A 219 -16.03 23.65 46.68
C ARG A 219 -15.72 22.44 45.75
N LEU A 220 -14.51 21.88 45.94
CA LEU A 220 -14.02 20.50 45.70
C LEU A 220 -14.32 19.83 44.34
#